data_AF-Q4TGL9-F1
#
_entry.id   AF-Q4TGL9-F1
#
_cell.length_a   1.000
_cell.length_b   1.000
_cell.length_c   1.000
_cell.angle_alpha   90.00
_cell.angle_beta   90.00
_cell.angle_gamma   90.00
#
_symmetry.space_group_name_H-M   'P 1'
#
loop_
_entity.id
_entity.type
_entity.pdbx_description
1 polymer ?
#
loop_
_entity_poly.entity_id
_entity_poly.type
_entity_poly.pdbx_seq_one_letter_code
_entity_poly.pdbx_strand_id
1 'polypeptide(L)' 'RKAQEDAIMIINEQEDSSECCWNCGRKASETCSGCNAARYCGSFCQHKDWERHHLICSPGLQAQ' A
#
# COMPACT_ATOMS: atom_id res chain seq x y z
N ARG A 1 -30.50 -22.43 25.46
CA ARG A 1 -30.41 -21.95 24.05
C ARG A 1 -30.83 -20.50 24.07
N LYS A 2 -29.93 -19.57 23.73
CA LYS A 2 -30.14 -18.29 23.02
C LYS A 2 -28.76 -17.66 22.85
N ALA A 3 -28.05 -18.14 21.85
CA ALA A 3 -26.82 -17.55 21.34
C ALA A 3 -27.26 -16.41 20.41
N GLN A 4 -27.10 -15.17 20.84
CA GLN A 4 -27.37 -13.97 20.04
C GLN A 4 -26.66 -12.78 20.67
N GLU A 5 -25.33 -12.79 20.61
CA GLU A 5 -24.52 -11.57 20.70
C GLU A 5 -24.06 -11.29 19.27
N ASP A 6 -24.99 -10.65 18.56
CA ASP A 6 -24.87 -10.22 17.18
C ASP A 6 -23.71 -9.21 17.05
N ALA A 7 -22.96 -9.42 15.99
CA ALA A 7 -22.01 -8.53 15.35
C ALA A 7 -22.06 -7.06 15.80
N ILE A 8 -20.90 -6.49 16.16
CA ILE A 8 -20.48 -5.15 15.72
C ILE A 8 -19.05 -4.90 16.24
N MET A 9 -18.18 -4.57 15.29
CA MET A 9 -16.88 -3.94 15.48
C MET A 9 -15.72 -4.84 15.94
N ILE A 10 -15.50 -5.92 15.19
CA ILE A 10 -14.16 -6.14 14.61
C ILE A 10 -13.87 -4.91 13.72
N ILE A 11 -13.54 -3.80 14.36
CA ILE A 11 -12.57 -2.86 13.82
C ILE A 11 -11.28 -3.66 14.02
N ASN A 12 -10.99 -4.69 13.21
CA ASN A 12 -10.03 -4.54 12.13
C ASN A 12 -9.58 -3.10 12.02
N GLU A 13 -8.81 -2.71 13.02
CA GLU A 13 -7.61 -1.90 12.96
C GLU A 13 -6.80 -2.35 11.73
N GLN A 14 -7.38 -2.19 10.54
CA GLN A 14 -6.66 -1.81 9.34
C GLN A 14 -6.31 -0.34 9.57
N GLU A 15 -5.54 -0.14 10.63
CA GLU A 15 -4.72 1.00 10.83
C GLU A 15 -3.87 1.15 9.57
N ASP A 16 -3.73 2.41 9.19
CA ASP A 16 -2.84 2.88 8.16
C ASP A 16 -3.29 2.74 6.70
N SER A 17 -4.18 3.66 6.37
CA SER A 17 -4.34 4.31 5.06
C SER A 17 -3.05 4.94 4.47
N SER A 18 -1.84 4.61 4.94
CA SER A 18 -0.59 5.25 4.45
C SER A 18 0.05 4.52 3.28
N GLU A 19 -0.42 3.32 2.95
CA GLU A 19 0.19 2.47 1.93
C GLU A 19 -0.79 2.20 0.78
N CYS A 20 -1.19 3.26 0.07
CA CYS A 20 -2.01 3.15 -1.14
C CYS A 20 -1.12 3.00 -2.39
N CYS A 21 -1.58 2.20 -3.34
CA CYS A 21 -0.92 1.97 -4.62
C CYS A 21 -0.92 3.24 -5.45
N TRP A 22 0.26 3.73 -5.84
CA TRP A 22 0.40 4.98 -6.61
C TRP A 22 -0.28 4.91 -8.00
N ASN A 23 -0.33 3.72 -8.60
CA ASN A 23 -0.96 3.52 -9.91
C ASN A 23 -2.51 3.40 -9.85
N CYS A 24 -3.07 2.76 -8.81
CA CYS A 24 -4.50 2.39 -8.80
C CYS A 24 -5.28 2.73 -7.52
N GLY A 25 -4.63 3.31 -6.51
CA GLY A 25 -5.24 3.73 -5.26
C GLY A 25 -5.67 2.61 -4.30
N ARG A 26 -5.61 1.33 -4.71
CA ARG A 26 -5.88 0.17 -3.82
C ARG A 26 -4.76 -0.03 -2.81
N LYS A 27 -5.02 -0.81 -1.75
CA LYS A 27 -4.02 -1.21 -0.76
C LYS A 27 -2.74 -1.71 -1.45
N ALA A 28 -1.63 -1.07 -1.15
CA ALA A 28 -0.32 -1.51 -1.57
C ALA A 28 0.13 -2.71 -0.72
N SER A 29 0.96 -3.55 -1.32
CA SER A 29 1.55 -4.72 -0.68
C SER A 29 3.06 -4.74 -0.86
N GLU A 30 3.55 -3.98 -1.83
CA GLU A 30 4.96 -3.91 -2.20
C GLU A 30 5.41 -2.46 -2.27
N THR A 31 6.71 -2.26 -2.10
CA THR A 31 7.35 -0.95 -2.21
C THR A 31 8.40 -1.01 -3.30
N CYS A 32 8.61 0.10 -4.00
CA CYS A 32 9.69 0.22 -4.97
C CYS A 32 11.04 -0.04 -4.30
N SER A 33 11.75 -1.09 -4.73
CA SER A 33 13.07 -1.47 -4.18
C SER A 33 14.16 -0.44 -4.44
N GLY A 34 13.93 0.51 -5.36
CA GLY A 34 14.86 1.58 -5.68
C GLY A 34 14.80 2.73 -4.66
N CYS A 35 13.59 3.22 -4.34
CA CYS A 35 13.42 4.43 -3.53
C CYS A 35 12.73 4.20 -2.17
N ASN A 36 12.11 3.04 -1.96
CA ASN A 36 11.23 2.73 -0.83
C ASN A 36 10.08 3.72 -0.55
N ALA A 37 9.87 4.72 -1.40
CA ALA A 37 8.83 5.74 -1.25
C ALA A 37 7.54 5.41 -2.02
N ALA A 38 7.68 4.85 -3.23
CA ALA A 38 6.52 4.49 -4.04
C ALA A 38 5.96 3.12 -3.63
N ARG A 39 4.65 3.08 -3.42
CA ARG A 39 3.89 1.92 -2.93
C ARG A 39 3.03 1.36 -4.05
N TYR A 40 2.99 0.04 -4.20
CA TYR A 40 2.22 -0.65 -5.25
C TYR A 40 1.50 -1.88 -4.72
N CYS A 41 0.32 -2.18 -5.28
CA CYS A 41 -0.41 -3.41 -4.97
C CYS A 41 0.14 -4.66 -5.67
N GLY A 42 1.25 -4.53 -6.40
CA GLY A 42 1.79 -5.57 -7.27
C GLY A 42 2.79 -5.01 -8.28
N SER A 43 3.71 -5.86 -8.78
CA SER A 43 4.69 -5.48 -9.81
C SER A 43 4.06 -4.93 -11.10
N PHE A 44 2.82 -5.34 -11.43
CA PHE A 44 2.08 -4.78 -12.55
C PHE A 44 1.85 -3.27 -12.41
N CYS A 45 1.44 -2.82 -11.23
CA CYS A 45 1.20 -1.40 -10.96
C CYS A 45 2.51 -0.61 -10.93
N GLN A 46 3.59 -1.21 -10.42
CA GLN A 46 4.92 -0.63 -10.46
C GLN A 46 5.39 -0.39 -11.89
N HIS A 47 5.29 -1.39 -12.77
CA HIS A 47 5.69 -1.25 -14.18
C HIS A 47 4.85 -0.22 -14.94
N LYS A 48 3.54 -0.16 -14.65
CA LYS A 48 2.64 0.85 -15.23
C LYS A 48 3.01 2.27 -14.82
N ASP A 49 3.32 2.48 -13.54
CA ASP A 49 3.73 3.79 -13.04
C ASP A 49 5.19 4.11 -13.36
N TRP A 50 6.01 3.11 -13.72
CA TRP A 50 7.44 3.25 -13.94
C TRP A 50 7.80 4.39 -14.89
N GLU A 51 7.08 4.57 -16.00
CA GLU A 51 7.30 5.68 -16.95
C GLU A 51 7.20 7.07 -16.30
N ARG A 52 6.44 7.20 -15.20
CA ARG A 52 6.30 8.44 -14.44
C ARG A 52 7.21 8.46 -13.21
N HIS A 53 7.27 7.34 -12.50
CA HIS A 53 8.00 7.16 -11.26
C HIS A 53 9.53 7.17 -11.45
N HIS A 54 10.06 6.60 -12.54
CA HIS A 54 11.51 6.46 -12.73
C HIS A 54 12.25 7.80 -12.72
N LEU A 55 11.59 8.88 -13.13
CA LEU A 55 12.14 10.24 -13.13
C LEU A 55 12.38 10.78 -11.72
N ILE A 56 11.62 10.29 -10.74
CA ILE A 56 11.69 10.70 -9.33
C ILE A 56 12.15 9.55 -8.42
N CYS A 57 12.47 8.38 -8.99
CA CYS A 57 12.91 7.21 -8.26
C CYS A 57 14.33 7.45 -7.74
N SER A 58 14.43 7.97 -6.53
CA SER A 58 15.70 8.29 -5.88
C SER A 58 15.99 7.29 -4.75
N PRO A 59 17.13 6.60 -4.78
CA PRO A 59 17.54 5.75 -3.67
C PRO A 59 17.92 6.58 -2.46
N GLY A 60 17.16 6.43 -1.37
CA GLY A 60 17.66 6.76 -0.03
C GLY A 60 17.04 7.96 0.69
N LEU A 61 15.75 7.93 0.99
CA LEU A 61 15.23 8.77 2.09
C LEU A 61 14.33 8.04 3.10
N GLN A 62 14.12 6.74 2.97
CA GLN A 62 13.27 6.01 3.92
C GLN A 62 13.99 4.76 4.46
N ALA A 63 14.90 5.03 5.40
CA ALA A 63 15.45 4.07 6.33
C ALA A 63 15.51 4.73 7.72
N GLN A 64 14.35 4.84 8.37
CA GLN A 64 14.21 5.00 9.82
C GLN A 64 13.01 4.20 10.27
#